data_AF-A0A497YCY0-F1
#
_entry.id   AF-A0A497YCY0-F1
#
_cell.length_a   1.000
_cell.length_b   1.000
_cell.length_c   1.000
_cell.angle_alpha   90.00
_cell.angle_beta   90.00
_cell.angle_gamma   90.00
#
_symmetry.space_group_name_H-M   'P 1'
#
loop_
_entity.id
_entity.type
_entity.pdbx_description
1 polymer ?
#
loop_
_entity_poly.entity_id
_entity_poly.type
_entity_poly.pdbx_seq_one_letter_code
_entity_poly.pdbx_strand_id
1 'polypeptide(L)'
;MNADAIIIGAGACGLMSAVQAGYLGKKVIVLEKNEKPGAKILISGGGRCNYTNQFTSAEQFISANPHFVKSAFTQWTVDDTIGFFETYGIAGKEKTLGQLFPDDKNAKDVVQVFTSICEDFGQEIRCNADVKDIEILPDGFKVSYEKNGKTVILIAEKLVIATGGLPIPKMGATDFALRFSRKHNLKIIETAPALVPLTITGKDEEWFAQLSGNSVFCEVSNDEISFEENILFTHWGLSGPAILQISSFWRRGETVNLNLLPHQHIVALLDEERKNNGKTLLSTLLNRIYTKKFTDALGKFLPLNKPVAALTKTELDLIEQTIHHFKVKPAGDKGYDKAEVMRGGIDTNEISSKTLECKKIPNLFFGGECLDVTGWLGGYNFQWAWASGFVIAQNI
;
A
#
# COMPACT_ATOMS: atom_id res chain seq x y z
N MET A 1 0.29 -35.57 -13.25
CA MET A 1 0.25 -34.24 -12.62
C MET A 1 0.52 -34.36 -11.13
N ASN A 2 1.32 -33.46 -10.55
CA ASN A 2 1.62 -33.45 -9.11
C ASN A 2 0.50 -32.83 -8.28
N ALA A 3 -0.24 -31.89 -8.85
CA ALA A 3 -1.33 -31.11 -8.26
C ALA A 3 -2.22 -30.54 -9.38
N ASP A 4 -3.40 -30.04 -9.03
CA ASP A 4 -4.29 -29.32 -9.96
C ASP A 4 -3.65 -27.98 -10.38
N ALA A 5 -3.00 -27.30 -9.43
CA ALA A 5 -2.21 -26.10 -9.71
C ALA A 5 -0.93 -26.01 -8.86
N ILE A 6 0.07 -25.30 -9.40
CA ILE A 6 1.23 -24.83 -8.64
C ILE A 6 1.06 -23.32 -8.41
N ILE A 7 1.24 -22.87 -7.17
CA ILE A 7 1.18 -21.46 -6.80
C ILE A 7 2.59 -21.00 -6.42
N ILE A 8 3.07 -19.91 -7.02
CA ILE A 8 4.38 -19.33 -6.72
C ILE A 8 4.19 -18.07 -5.87
N GLY A 9 4.66 -18.14 -4.63
CA GLY A 9 4.54 -17.12 -3.59
C GLY A 9 3.47 -17.46 -2.55
N ALA A 10 3.87 -17.61 -1.29
CA ALA A 10 2.97 -17.79 -0.15
C ALA A 10 2.71 -16.45 0.57
N GLY A 11 2.46 -15.40 -0.22
CA GLY A 11 1.93 -14.12 0.26
C GLY A 11 0.41 -14.15 0.40
N ALA A 12 -0.18 -12.97 0.62
CA ALA A 12 -1.63 -12.82 0.80
C ALA A 12 -2.48 -13.48 -0.31
N CYS A 13 -2.21 -13.14 -1.57
CA CYS A 13 -2.92 -13.71 -2.70
C CYS A 13 -2.71 -15.23 -2.83
N GLY A 14 -1.47 -15.71 -2.71
CA GLY A 14 -1.18 -17.13 -2.86
C GLY A 14 -1.77 -18.01 -1.76
N LEU A 15 -1.73 -17.52 -0.50
CA LEU A 15 -2.36 -18.21 0.63
C LEU A 15 -3.88 -18.24 0.49
N MET A 16 -4.50 -17.13 0.08
CA MET A 16 -5.93 -17.10 -0.18
C MET A 16 -6.33 -18.04 -1.32
N SER A 17 -5.57 -18.06 -2.43
CA SER A 17 -5.81 -19.02 -3.52
C SER A 17 -5.71 -20.47 -3.04
N ALA A 18 -4.73 -20.81 -2.21
CA ALA A 18 -4.55 -22.17 -1.70
C ALA A 18 -5.69 -22.60 -0.77
N VAL A 19 -6.11 -21.74 0.15
CA VAL A 19 -7.24 -22.00 1.04
C VAL A 19 -8.53 -22.19 0.24
N GLN A 20 -8.81 -21.29 -0.70
CA GLN A 20 -10.03 -21.34 -1.50
C GLN A 20 -10.05 -22.55 -2.45
N ALA A 21 -8.91 -22.95 -3.00
CA ALA A 21 -8.78 -24.20 -3.75
C ALA A 21 -9.10 -25.42 -2.86
N GLY A 22 -8.67 -25.42 -1.60
CA GLY A 22 -9.01 -26.46 -0.62
C GLY A 22 -10.51 -26.61 -0.38
N TYR A 23 -11.25 -25.51 -0.21
CA TYR A 23 -12.73 -25.56 -0.09
C TYR A 23 -13.41 -26.15 -1.33
N LEU A 24 -12.80 -25.98 -2.51
CA LEU A 24 -13.30 -26.55 -3.77
C LEU A 24 -12.88 -28.01 -3.99
N GLY A 25 -12.18 -28.62 -3.03
CA GLY A 25 -11.66 -30.00 -3.14
C GLY A 25 -10.48 -30.14 -4.11
N LYS A 26 -9.85 -29.03 -4.49
CA LYS A 26 -8.67 -29.01 -5.36
C LYS A 26 -7.40 -29.18 -4.54
N LYS A 27 -6.38 -29.76 -5.15
CA LYS A 27 -5.06 -29.93 -4.56
C LYS A 27 -4.06 -29.00 -5.22
N VAL A 28 -3.43 -28.14 -4.43
CA VAL A 28 -2.38 -27.22 -4.89
C VAL A 28 -1.08 -27.40 -4.11
N ILE A 29 0.03 -27.01 -4.74
CA ILE A 29 1.34 -26.89 -4.08
C ILE A 29 1.77 -25.43 -4.15
N VAL A 30 2.02 -24.82 -3.00
CA VAL A 30 2.53 -23.45 -2.88
C VAL A 30 4.05 -23.49 -2.70
N LEU A 31 4.78 -22.76 -3.54
CA LEU A 31 6.23 -22.61 -3.45
C LEU A 31 6.56 -21.22 -2.90
N GLU A 32 7.27 -21.18 -1.77
CA GLU A 32 7.69 -19.95 -1.09
C GLU A 32 9.21 -19.90 -0.97
N LYS A 33 9.80 -18.79 -1.41
CA LYS A 33 11.25 -18.59 -1.38
C LYS A 33 11.76 -18.43 0.06
N ASN A 34 11.01 -17.72 0.90
CA ASN A 34 11.38 -17.47 2.28
C ASN A 34 11.27 -18.73 3.16
N GLU A 35 11.85 -18.64 4.35
CA GLU A 35 11.76 -19.71 5.36
C GLU A 35 10.32 -19.91 5.87
N LYS A 36 9.50 -18.85 5.85
CA LYS A 36 8.12 -18.84 6.36
C LYS A 36 7.20 -18.10 5.40
N PRO A 37 5.92 -18.52 5.29
CA PRO A 37 4.93 -17.82 4.47
C PRO A 37 4.54 -16.47 5.10
N GLY A 38 3.87 -15.62 4.32
CA GLY A 38 3.21 -14.42 4.83
C GLY A 38 4.14 -13.31 5.31
N ALA A 39 5.40 -13.28 4.87
CA ALA A 39 6.42 -12.31 5.31
C ALA A 39 5.93 -10.84 5.32
N LYS A 40 5.24 -10.39 4.25
CA LYS A 40 4.65 -9.04 4.19
C LYS A 40 3.43 -8.87 5.12
N ILE A 41 2.61 -9.90 5.31
CA ILE A 41 1.49 -9.87 6.26
C ILE A 41 2.03 -9.59 7.66
N LEU A 42 3.06 -10.33 8.07
CA LEU A 42 3.65 -10.27 9.42
C LEU A 42 4.16 -8.89 9.83
N ILE A 43 4.62 -8.07 8.88
CA ILE A 43 5.15 -6.71 9.16
C ILE A 43 4.13 -5.61 8.89
N SER A 44 3.01 -5.93 8.24
CA SER A 44 2.01 -4.94 7.83
C SER A 44 1.28 -4.32 9.03
N GLY A 45 0.88 -3.06 8.89
CA GLY A 45 0.14 -2.35 9.94
C GLY A 45 0.88 -2.32 11.28
N GLY A 46 2.22 -2.26 11.26
CA GLY A 46 3.05 -2.34 12.47
C GLY A 46 2.98 -3.70 13.17
N GLY A 47 2.76 -4.78 12.42
CA GLY A 47 2.60 -6.15 12.94
C GLY A 47 1.18 -6.49 13.40
N ARG A 48 0.22 -5.56 13.27
CA ARG A 48 -1.19 -5.83 13.56
C ARG A 48 -1.96 -6.38 12.35
N CYS A 49 -1.48 -6.11 11.12
CA CYS A 49 -2.18 -6.35 9.86
C CYS A 49 -3.46 -5.52 9.69
N ASN A 50 -3.39 -4.48 8.84
CA ASN A 50 -4.57 -3.78 8.36
C ASN A 50 -5.17 -4.61 7.20
N TYR A 51 -6.03 -5.57 7.53
CA TYR A 51 -6.34 -6.68 6.61
C TYR A 51 -7.37 -6.33 5.54
N THR A 52 -8.19 -5.28 5.72
CA THR A 52 -9.10 -4.76 4.70
C THR A 52 -9.56 -3.34 5.05
N ASN A 53 -10.34 -2.73 4.18
CA ASN A 53 -11.00 -1.44 4.42
C ASN A 53 -12.49 -1.51 4.09
N GLN A 54 -13.34 -1.02 5.00
CA GLN A 54 -14.80 -0.96 4.82
C GLN A 54 -15.23 -0.18 3.56
N PHE A 55 -14.42 0.80 3.15
CA PHE A 55 -14.71 1.66 2.01
C PHE A 55 -14.06 1.20 0.71
N THR A 56 -13.68 -0.08 0.61
CA THR A 56 -13.06 -0.61 -0.61
C THR A 56 -14.03 -0.54 -1.79
N SER A 57 -13.67 0.28 -2.77
CA SER A 57 -14.26 0.29 -4.11
C SER A 57 -13.16 0.38 -5.17
N ALA A 58 -13.51 0.38 -6.45
CA ALA A 58 -12.54 0.59 -7.52
C ALA A 58 -11.85 1.97 -7.48
N GLU A 59 -12.42 2.96 -6.80
CA GLU A 59 -11.89 4.33 -6.75
C GLU A 59 -10.63 4.44 -5.88
N GLN A 60 -10.43 3.51 -4.94
CA GLN A 60 -9.26 3.48 -4.07
C GLN A 60 -8.07 2.70 -4.67
N PHE A 61 -8.10 2.46 -5.99
CA PHE A 61 -7.03 1.74 -6.70
C PHE A 61 -6.53 2.53 -7.91
N ILE A 62 -5.21 2.53 -8.07
CA ILE A 62 -4.51 3.08 -9.23
C ILE A 62 -4.23 1.93 -10.18
N SER A 63 -4.67 2.08 -11.43
CA SER A 63 -4.40 1.15 -12.53
C SER A 63 -4.56 1.91 -13.86
N ALA A 64 -3.80 1.50 -14.88
CA ALA A 64 -4.04 1.95 -16.26
C ALA A 64 -5.42 1.50 -16.78
N ASN A 65 -6.03 0.48 -16.16
CA ASN A 65 -7.41 0.07 -16.40
C ASN A 65 -8.25 0.22 -15.11
N PRO A 66 -8.92 1.38 -14.90
CA PRO A 66 -9.68 1.66 -13.68
C PRO A 66 -10.89 0.74 -13.42
N HIS A 67 -11.28 -0.10 -14.39
CA HIS A 67 -12.42 -1.00 -14.25
C HIS A 67 -12.02 -2.44 -13.93
N PHE A 68 -10.73 -2.76 -14.02
CA PHE A 68 -10.24 -4.14 -13.90
C PHE A 68 -10.64 -4.81 -12.58
N VAL A 69 -10.49 -4.10 -11.46
CA VAL A 69 -10.73 -4.65 -10.11
C VAL A 69 -12.20 -4.90 -9.79
N LYS A 70 -13.14 -4.25 -10.51
CA LYS A 70 -14.57 -4.29 -10.21
C LYS A 70 -15.11 -5.72 -10.19
N SER A 71 -14.71 -6.54 -11.17
CA SER A 71 -15.18 -7.92 -11.27
C SER A 71 -14.68 -8.82 -10.14
N ALA A 72 -13.52 -8.52 -9.56
CA ALA A 72 -13.02 -9.28 -8.41
C ALA A 72 -13.79 -8.91 -7.14
N PHE A 73 -14.06 -7.62 -6.93
CA PHE A 73 -14.80 -7.15 -5.75
C PHE A 73 -16.29 -7.50 -5.75
N THR A 74 -16.88 -7.83 -6.91
CA THR A 74 -18.23 -8.42 -6.94
C THR A 74 -18.24 -9.92 -6.63
N GLN A 75 -17.10 -10.60 -6.77
CA GLN A 75 -16.97 -12.04 -6.49
C GLN A 75 -16.51 -12.31 -5.05
N TRP A 76 -15.70 -11.40 -4.50
CA TRP A 76 -15.23 -11.43 -3.12
C TRP A 76 -15.25 -10.02 -2.55
N THR A 77 -16.29 -9.73 -1.78
CA THR A 77 -16.57 -8.43 -1.20
C THR A 77 -15.74 -8.16 0.05
N VAL A 78 -15.87 -6.97 0.62
CA VAL A 78 -15.28 -6.66 1.94
C VAL A 78 -15.98 -7.48 3.03
N ASP A 79 -17.30 -7.63 2.94
CA ASP A 79 -18.08 -8.41 3.90
C ASP A 79 -17.67 -9.89 3.87
N ASP A 80 -17.36 -10.44 2.69
CA ASP A 80 -16.82 -11.81 2.58
C ASP A 80 -15.46 -11.93 3.27
N THR A 81 -14.58 -10.93 3.13
CA THR A 81 -13.29 -10.88 3.86
C THR A 81 -13.52 -10.85 5.38
N ILE A 82 -14.43 -10.00 5.85
CA ILE A 82 -14.75 -9.87 7.28
C ILE A 82 -15.31 -11.20 7.80
N GLY A 83 -16.33 -11.75 7.14
CA GLY A 83 -16.96 -13.01 7.52
C GLY A 83 -15.99 -14.20 7.49
N PHE A 84 -15.06 -14.25 6.53
CA PHE A 84 -13.99 -15.25 6.50
C PHE A 84 -13.13 -15.18 7.76
N PHE A 85 -12.61 -14.00 8.12
CA PHE A 85 -11.75 -13.86 9.29
C PHE A 85 -12.51 -14.09 10.60
N GLU A 86 -13.76 -13.63 10.71
CA GLU A 86 -14.61 -13.85 11.89
C GLU A 86 -14.90 -15.34 12.11
N THR A 87 -15.13 -16.10 11.03
CA THR A 87 -15.32 -17.57 11.09
C THR A 87 -14.11 -18.26 11.74
N TYR A 88 -12.92 -17.71 11.56
CA TYR A 88 -11.67 -18.22 12.13
C TYR A 88 -11.21 -17.47 13.38
N GLY A 89 -12.13 -16.75 14.04
CA GLY A 89 -11.89 -16.13 15.34
C GLY A 89 -11.04 -14.85 15.29
N ILE A 90 -10.95 -14.20 14.13
CA ILE A 90 -10.33 -12.88 13.97
C ILE A 90 -11.45 -11.85 13.81
N ALA A 91 -11.86 -11.25 14.94
CA ALA A 91 -12.79 -10.12 14.94
C ALA A 91 -12.08 -8.83 14.52
N GLY A 92 -12.74 -8.06 13.66
CA GLY A 92 -12.26 -6.77 13.18
C GLY A 92 -12.56 -5.62 14.13
N LYS A 93 -11.61 -4.69 14.25
CA LYS A 93 -11.80 -3.40 14.88
C LYS A 93 -11.36 -2.29 13.94
N GLU A 94 -12.26 -1.33 13.73
CA GLU A 94 -11.94 -0.14 12.99
C GLU A 94 -10.98 0.75 13.79
N LYS A 95 -9.93 1.23 13.12
CA LYS A 95 -9.04 2.25 13.68
C LYS A 95 -9.52 3.65 13.30
N THR A 96 -9.43 3.98 12.01
CA THR A 96 -9.89 5.23 11.41
C THR A 96 -10.13 4.98 9.92
N LEU A 97 -10.98 5.79 9.28
CA LEU A 97 -11.17 5.79 7.81
C LEU A 97 -11.46 4.38 7.25
N GLY A 98 -12.28 3.59 7.95
CA GLY A 98 -12.67 2.25 7.52
C GLY A 98 -11.57 1.17 7.64
N GLN A 99 -10.38 1.51 8.15
CA GLN A 99 -9.28 0.56 8.29
C GLN A 99 -9.59 -0.52 9.33
N LEU A 100 -9.57 -1.79 8.94
CA LEU A 100 -9.84 -2.90 9.83
C LEU A 100 -8.56 -3.64 10.23
N PHE A 101 -8.36 -3.75 11.54
CA PHE A 101 -7.30 -4.52 12.17
C PHE A 101 -7.92 -5.61 13.04
N PRO A 102 -7.24 -6.75 13.28
CA PRO A 102 -7.68 -7.68 14.31
C PRO A 102 -7.77 -6.97 15.67
N ASP A 103 -8.81 -7.23 16.47
CA ASP A 103 -9.02 -6.54 17.76
C ASP A 103 -8.04 -7.04 18.84
N ASP A 104 -8.12 -8.33 19.18
CA ASP A 104 -7.30 -9.02 20.19
C ASP A 104 -6.19 -9.90 19.59
N LYS A 105 -6.15 -10.00 18.26
CA LYS A 105 -5.14 -10.76 17.50
C LYS A 105 -4.13 -9.84 16.80
N ASN A 106 -3.20 -10.43 16.05
CA ASN A 106 -2.18 -9.71 15.30
C ASN A 106 -1.88 -10.39 13.95
N ALA A 107 -0.89 -9.86 13.21
CA ALA A 107 -0.56 -10.37 11.89
C ALA A 107 -0.10 -11.84 11.87
N LYS A 108 0.46 -12.36 12.96
CA LYS A 108 0.83 -13.78 13.06
C LYS A 108 -0.40 -14.67 13.07
N ASP A 109 -1.44 -14.27 13.78
CA ASP A 109 -2.72 -15.00 13.81
C ASP A 109 -3.36 -15.02 12.43
N VAL A 110 -3.30 -13.91 11.68
CA VAL A 110 -3.77 -13.85 10.28
C VAL A 110 -3.05 -14.88 9.41
N VAL A 111 -1.72 -14.94 9.46
CA VAL A 111 -0.95 -15.96 8.71
C VAL A 111 -1.31 -17.37 9.20
N GLN A 112 -1.46 -17.56 10.51
CA GLN A 112 -1.78 -18.83 11.10
C GLN A 112 -3.12 -19.38 10.60
N VAL A 113 -4.16 -18.54 10.49
CA VAL A 113 -5.46 -18.93 9.91
C VAL A 113 -5.27 -19.55 8.53
N PHE A 114 -4.55 -18.89 7.63
CA PHE A 114 -4.31 -19.43 6.28
C PHE A 114 -3.50 -20.73 6.31
N THR A 115 -2.44 -20.80 7.11
CA THR A 115 -1.59 -22.00 7.15
C THR A 115 -2.30 -23.21 7.77
N SER A 116 -3.11 -23.00 8.80
CA SER A 116 -3.89 -24.06 9.44
C SER A 116 -4.98 -24.59 8.52
N ILE A 117 -5.71 -23.71 7.81
CA ILE A 117 -6.70 -24.15 6.83
C ILE A 117 -6.04 -24.91 5.67
N CYS A 118 -4.88 -24.44 5.19
CA CYS A 118 -4.10 -25.18 4.20
C CYS A 118 -3.72 -26.58 4.69
N GLU A 119 -3.27 -26.72 5.94
CA GLU A 119 -2.93 -28.00 6.56
C GLU A 119 -4.15 -28.93 6.67
N ASP A 120 -5.29 -28.41 7.13
CA ASP A 120 -6.54 -29.17 7.26
C ASP A 120 -7.04 -29.73 5.92
N PHE A 121 -6.86 -28.98 4.82
CA PHE A 121 -7.19 -29.42 3.47
C PHE A 121 -6.05 -30.19 2.77
N GLY A 122 -4.93 -30.44 3.44
CA GLY A 122 -3.78 -31.16 2.87
C GLY A 122 -3.08 -30.41 1.73
N GLN A 123 -3.19 -29.07 1.70
CA GLN A 123 -2.45 -28.21 0.77
C GLN A 123 -0.98 -28.14 1.18
N GLU A 124 -0.08 -28.26 0.22
CA GLU A 124 1.35 -28.33 0.53
C GLU A 124 2.01 -26.95 0.38
N ILE A 125 2.47 -26.35 1.48
CA ILE A 125 3.28 -25.13 1.46
C ILE A 125 4.76 -25.49 1.60
N ARG A 126 5.53 -25.32 0.53
CA ARG A 126 6.97 -25.59 0.49
C ARG A 126 7.76 -24.29 0.63
N CYS A 127 8.17 -23.97 1.85
CA CYS A 127 9.14 -22.92 2.12
C CYS A 127 10.57 -23.31 1.67
N ASN A 128 11.45 -22.30 1.62
CA ASN A 128 12.81 -22.39 1.09
C ASN A 128 12.86 -23.03 -0.31
N ALA A 129 11.88 -22.69 -1.15
CA ALA A 129 11.71 -23.18 -2.50
C ALA A 129 11.84 -22.01 -3.48
N ASP A 130 13.05 -21.79 -3.99
CA ASP A 130 13.32 -20.69 -4.92
C ASP A 130 13.08 -21.14 -6.37
N VAL A 131 11.98 -20.69 -6.97
CA VAL A 131 11.63 -21.03 -8.36
C VAL A 131 12.63 -20.38 -9.31
N LYS A 132 13.28 -21.21 -10.14
CA LYS A 132 14.32 -20.76 -11.07
C LYS A 132 13.83 -20.68 -12.50
N ASP A 133 13.01 -21.63 -12.93
CA ASP A 133 12.51 -21.70 -14.30
C ASP A 133 11.11 -22.30 -14.37
N ILE A 134 10.38 -21.86 -15.40
CA ILE A 134 9.06 -22.34 -15.75
C ILE A 134 9.08 -22.60 -17.26
N GLU A 135 8.81 -23.85 -17.62
CA GLU A 135 8.59 -24.26 -19.01
C GLU A 135 7.10 -24.47 -19.23
N ILE A 136 6.56 -23.84 -20.28
CA ILE A 136 5.19 -24.01 -20.74
C ILE A 136 5.15 -25.29 -21.59
N LEU A 137 4.35 -26.25 -21.18
CA LEU A 137 4.13 -27.52 -21.87
C LEU A 137 2.81 -27.47 -22.66
N PRO A 138 2.56 -28.41 -23.59
CA PRO A 138 1.27 -28.50 -24.28
C PRO A 138 0.07 -28.63 -23.33
N ASP A 139 0.23 -29.40 -22.25
CA ASP A 139 -0.84 -29.72 -21.29
C ASP A 139 -0.56 -29.20 -19.87
N GLY A 140 0.21 -28.11 -19.72
CA GLY A 140 0.46 -27.49 -18.42
C GLY A 140 1.83 -26.83 -18.27
N PHE A 141 2.41 -26.93 -17.08
CA PHE A 141 3.65 -26.23 -16.72
C PHE A 141 4.62 -27.15 -16.00
N LYS A 142 5.89 -27.09 -16.39
CA LYS A 142 7.01 -27.67 -15.62
C LYS A 142 7.69 -26.57 -14.82
N VAL A 143 7.58 -26.64 -13.51
CA VAL A 143 8.20 -25.68 -12.58
C VAL A 143 9.44 -26.29 -11.96
N SER A 144 10.58 -25.64 -12.16
CA SER A 144 11.86 -26.03 -11.58
C SER A 144 12.24 -25.07 -10.46
N TYR A 145 12.46 -25.60 -9.26
CA TYR A 145 12.85 -24.79 -8.10
C TYR A 145 14.01 -25.43 -7.34
N GLU A 146 14.75 -24.60 -6.62
CA GLU A 146 15.87 -25.04 -5.80
C GLU A 146 15.44 -25.16 -4.33
N LYS A 147 15.80 -26.28 -3.69
CA LYS A 147 15.62 -26.50 -2.26
C LYS A 147 16.76 -27.35 -1.71
N ASN A 148 17.40 -26.88 -0.64
CA ASN A 148 18.57 -27.53 -0.02
C ASN A 148 19.68 -27.87 -1.04
N GLY A 149 19.96 -26.95 -1.98
CA GLY A 149 20.99 -27.11 -3.01
C GLY A 149 20.67 -28.15 -4.10
N LYS A 150 19.41 -28.62 -4.18
CA LYS A 150 18.94 -29.57 -5.20
C LYS A 150 17.84 -28.93 -6.03
N THR A 151 17.88 -29.19 -7.34
CA THR A 151 16.79 -28.87 -8.26
C THR A 151 15.68 -29.89 -8.08
N VAL A 152 14.46 -29.41 -7.86
CA VAL A 152 13.23 -30.21 -7.79
C VAL A 152 12.31 -29.74 -8.92
N ILE A 153 11.59 -30.69 -9.52
CA ILE A 153 10.67 -30.45 -10.64
C ILE A 153 9.25 -30.82 -10.21
N LEU A 154 8.30 -29.95 -10.54
CA LEU A 154 6.87 -30.20 -10.41
C LEU A 154 6.17 -29.95 -11.75
N ILE A 155 5.11 -30.69 -12.01
CA ILE A 155 4.27 -30.53 -13.20
C ILE A 155 2.81 -30.42 -12.76
N ALA A 156 2.11 -29.39 -13.23
CA ALA A 156 0.68 -29.19 -13.02
C ALA A 156 0.03 -28.60 -14.28
N GLU A 157 -1.28 -28.76 -14.40
CA GLU A 157 -2.05 -28.20 -15.52
C GLU A 157 -2.09 -26.67 -15.45
N LYS A 158 -2.27 -26.14 -14.22
CA LYS A 158 -2.42 -24.72 -13.96
C LYS A 158 -1.26 -24.16 -13.15
N LEU A 159 -0.99 -22.89 -13.37
CA LEU A 159 0.08 -22.16 -12.71
C LEU A 159 -0.42 -20.79 -12.24
N VAL A 160 -0.14 -20.46 -10.98
CA VAL A 160 -0.46 -19.15 -10.40
C VAL A 160 0.82 -18.44 -10.02
N ILE A 161 1.03 -17.22 -10.52
CA ILE A 161 2.14 -16.35 -10.13
C ILE A 161 1.61 -15.25 -9.20
N ALA A 162 1.86 -15.43 -7.90
CA ALA A 162 1.43 -14.55 -6.80
C ALA A 162 2.64 -14.00 -6.01
N THR A 163 3.73 -13.68 -6.71
CA THR A 163 5.03 -13.34 -6.11
C THR A 163 5.13 -11.92 -5.53
N GLY A 164 4.05 -11.14 -5.62
CA GLY A 164 4.02 -9.74 -5.17
C GLY A 164 4.85 -8.78 -6.02
N GLY A 165 5.11 -7.58 -5.47
CA GLY A 165 5.89 -6.52 -6.11
C GLY A 165 7.33 -6.40 -5.57
N LEU A 166 8.00 -5.32 -5.97
CA LEU A 166 9.39 -4.99 -5.63
C LEU A 166 9.69 -4.45 -4.19
N PRO A 167 8.72 -3.91 -3.42
CA PRO A 167 9.04 -3.32 -2.12
C PRO A 167 9.55 -4.30 -1.09
N ILE A 168 10.47 -3.79 -0.27
CA ILE A 168 11.16 -4.48 0.83
C ILE A 168 11.92 -5.74 0.36
N PRO A 169 12.93 -5.61 -0.53
CA PRO A 169 13.70 -6.75 -1.05
C PRO A 169 14.32 -7.64 0.03
N LYS A 170 14.70 -7.04 1.17
CA LYS A 170 15.23 -7.76 2.35
C LYS A 170 14.26 -8.79 2.93
N MET A 171 12.97 -8.69 2.63
CA MET A 171 11.92 -9.64 3.05
C MET A 171 11.58 -10.67 1.94
N GLY A 172 12.43 -10.80 0.93
CA GLY A 172 12.28 -11.80 -0.12
C GLY A 172 11.48 -11.33 -1.34
N ALA A 173 11.11 -10.05 -1.41
CA ALA A 173 10.51 -9.47 -2.61
C ALA A 173 11.47 -9.59 -3.81
N THR A 174 10.94 -9.95 -4.97
CA THR A 174 11.72 -10.12 -6.20
C THR A 174 10.94 -9.60 -7.40
N ASP A 175 11.64 -9.41 -8.51
CA ASP A 175 11.05 -9.05 -9.80
C ASP A 175 10.56 -10.27 -10.61
N PHE A 176 10.34 -11.43 -9.98
CA PHE A 176 10.07 -12.70 -10.66
C PHE A 176 8.92 -12.61 -11.68
N ALA A 177 7.74 -12.17 -11.25
CA ALA A 177 6.57 -12.02 -12.13
C ALA A 177 6.85 -11.05 -13.29
N LEU A 178 7.60 -9.97 -13.05
CA LEU A 178 7.96 -9.01 -14.09
C LEU A 178 8.93 -9.61 -15.10
N ARG A 179 9.97 -10.32 -14.65
CA ARG A 179 10.91 -11.03 -15.55
C ARG A 179 10.23 -12.11 -16.36
N PHE A 180 9.38 -12.91 -15.73
CA PHE A 180 8.57 -13.91 -16.41
C PHE A 180 7.70 -13.25 -17.50
N SER A 181 7.00 -12.19 -17.15
CA SER A 181 6.11 -11.46 -18.06
C SER A 181 6.86 -10.88 -19.27
N ARG A 182 8.05 -10.29 -19.06
CA ARG A 182 8.92 -9.82 -20.16
C ARG A 182 9.39 -10.96 -21.05
N LYS A 183 9.85 -12.09 -20.47
CA LYS A 183 10.28 -13.28 -21.22
C LYS A 183 9.18 -13.80 -22.15
N HIS A 184 7.93 -13.65 -21.74
CA HIS A 184 6.75 -14.11 -22.46
C HIS A 184 5.97 -13.00 -23.20
N ASN A 185 6.59 -11.84 -23.44
CA ASN A 185 6.02 -10.74 -24.22
C ASN A 185 4.66 -10.23 -23.71
N LEU A 186 4.46 -10.25 -22.39
CA LEU A 186 3.36 -9.54 -21.73
C LEU A 186 3.78 -8.08 -21.50
N LYS A 187 2.84 -7.16 -21.72
CA LYS A 187 3.06 -5.74 -21.41
C LYS A 187 3.18 -5.52 -19.90
N ILE A 188 4.03 -4.56 -19.53
CA ILE A 188 4.26 -4.14 -18.16
C ILE A 188 4.11 -2.62 -18.11
N ILE A 189 3.25 -2.14 -17.21
CA ILE A 189 3.13 -0.73 -16.87
C ILE A 189 4.32 -0.35 -15.99
N GLU A 190 4.92 0.81 -16.28
CA GLU A 190 6.14 1.27 -15.60
C GLU A 190 5.98 1.24 -14.08
N THR A 191 6.92 0.54 -13.42
CA THR A 191 6.85 0.32 -11.98
C THR A 191 7.52 1.45 -11.21
N ALA A 192 6.89 1.91 -10.14
CA ALA A 192 7.47 2.90 -9.23
C ALA A 192 7.18 2.55 -7.75
N PRO A 193 8.05 2.98 -6.81
CA PRO A 193 7.74 3.00 -5.39
C PRO A 193 6.46 3.80 -5.12
N ALA A 194 5.56 3.27 -4.30
CA ALA A 194 4.31 3.91 -3.91
C ALA A 194 4.02 3.65 -2.43
N LEU A 195 3.19 4.49 -1.81
CA LEU A 195 3.07 4.56 -0.36
C LEU A 195 4.45 4.65 0.30
N VAL A 196 5.22 5.63 -0.16
CA VAL A 196 6.64 5.80 0.15
C VAL A 196 6.90 7.22 0.67
N PRO A 197 7.77 7.39 1.68
CA PRO A 197 8.12 8.72 2.10
C PRO A 197 8.86 9.53 1.04
N LEU A 198 8.72 10.85 1.10
CA LEU A 198 9.28 11.80 0.15
C LEU A 198 10.48 12.54 0.75
N THR A 199 11.53 12.75 -0.03
CA THR A 199 12.78 13.38 0.42
C THR A 199 12.81 14.86 0.09
N ILE A 200 13.38 15.65 1.00
CA ILE A 200 13.64 17.08 0.82
C ILE A 200 15.15 17.31 0.88
N THR A 201 15.69 18.06 -0.07
CA THR A 201 17.13 18.38 -0.15
C THR A 201 17.34 19.86 -0.48
N GLY A 202 18.58 20.33 -0.33
CA GLY A 202 18.97 21.67 -0.74
C GLY A 202 18.51 22.74 0.24
N LYS A 203 18.04 23.90 -0.26
CA LYS A 203 17.79 25.09 0.56
C LYS A 203 16.72 24.92 1.66
N ASP A 204 15.84 23.95 1.50
CA ASP A 204 14.73 23.71 2.43
C ASP A 204 15.05 22.57 3.42
N GLU A 205 16.10 21.78 3.17
CA GLU A 205 16.47 20.60 3.96
C GLU A 205 16.60 20.88 5.46
N GLU A 206 17.34 21.92 5.83
CA GLU A 206 17.56 22.29 7.23
C GLU A 206 16.24 22.60 7.96
N TRP A 207 15.29 23.25 7.26
CA TRP A 207 14.01 23.63 7.85
C TRP A 207 13.10 22.41 8.11
N PHE A 208 13.09 21.42 7.22
CA PHE A 208 12.36 20.16 7.45
C PHE A 208 13.08 19.28 8.48
N ALA A 209 14.41 19.21 8.43
CA ALA A 209 15.20 18.37 9.32
C ALA A 209 15.08 18.80 10.79
N GLN A 210 15.10 20.11 11.08
CA GLN A 210 14.89 20.60 12.44
C GLN A 210 13.51 20.19 12.99
N LEU A 211 12.50 19.99 12.14
CA LEU A 211 11.15 19.56 12.53
C LEU A 211 11.03 18.05 12.75
N SER A 212 12.10 17.26 12.56
CA SER A 212 12.08 15.81 12.74
C SER A 212 11.36 15.37 14.02
N GLY A 213 10.45 14.40 13.87
CA GLY A 213 9.58 13.87 14.93
C GLY A 213 8.28 14.65 15.16
N ASN A 214 8.09 15.80 14.49
CA ASN A 214 6.85 16.56 14.58
C ASN A 214 5.78 16.02 13.64
N SER A 215 4.51 16.05 14.07
CA SER A 215 3.35 15.60 13.29
C SER A 215 2.32 16.72 13.20
N VAL A 216 1.69 16.87 12.03
CA VAL A 216 0.65 17.87 11.78
C VAL A 216 -0.46 17.22 10.96
N PHE A 217 -1.73 17.36 11.39
CA PHE A 217 -2.87 16.96 10.58
C PHE A 217 -3.00 17.92 9.39
N CYS A 218 -3.00 17.38 8.18
CA CYS A 218 -2.81 18.16 6.96
C CYS A 218 -3.66 17.57 5.84
N GLU A 219 -4.21 18.43 5.00
CA GLU A 219 -4.59 18.01 3.64
C GLU A 219 -3.35 18.13 2.75
N VAL A 220 -2.98 17.04 2.10
CA VAL A 220 -1.88 17.01 1.12
C VAL A 220 -2.46 16.76 -0.26
N SER A 221 -2.17 17.65 -1.20
CA SER A 221 -2.75 17.61 -2.55
C SER A 221 -1.75 17.83 -3.68
N ASN A 222 -2.10 17.33 -4.85
CA ASN A 222 -1.53 17.73 -6.14
C ASN A 222 -2.69 18.06 -7.11
N ASP A 223 -2.39 18.23 -8.40
CA ASP A 223 -3.40 18.55 -9.41
C ASP A 223 -4.42 17.41 -9.65
N GLU A 224 -4.12 16.19 -9.19
CA GLU A 224 -4.94 15.00 -9.43
C GLU A 224 -5.85 14.67 -8.22
N ILE A 225 -5.35 14.81 -6.99
CA ILE A 225 -6.02 14.28 -5.79
C ILE A 225 -5.56 14.97 -4.50
N SER A 226 -6.36 14.85 -3.44
CA SER A 226 -6.00 15.25 -2.07
C SER A 226 -6.25 14.14 -1.04
N PHE A 227 -5.49 14.19 0.06
CA PHE A 227 -5.61 13.29 1.19
C PHE A 227 -5.47 14.04 2.50
N GLU A 228 -6.42 13.83 3.42
CA GLU A 228 -6.37 14.39 4.78
C GLU A 228 -5.89 13.34 5.78
N GLU A 229 -4.72 13.57 6.36
CA GLU A 229 -4.24 12.85 7.54
C GLU A 229 -3.00 13.54 8.12
N ASN A 230 -2.39 12.94 9.15
CA ASN A 230 -1.12 13.40 9.65
C ASN A 230 0.00 13.28 8.61
N ILE A 231 0.78 14.34 8.49
CA ILE A 231 2.15 14.31 7.97
C ILE A 231 3.13 14.17 9.13
N LEU A 232 4.26 13.53 8.87
CA LEU A 232 5.37 13.37 9.81
C LEU A 232 6.63 13.99 9.22
N PHE A 233 7.20 14.98 9.91
CA PHE A 233 8.50 15.53 9.59
C PHE A 233 9.61 14.59 10.03
N THR A 234 10.62 14.40 9.16
CA THR A 234 11.78 13.55 9.41
C THR A 234 13.07 14.28 9.06
N HIS A 235 14.20 13.76 9.54
CA HIS A 235 15.52 14.33 9.26
C HIS A 235 15.92 14.36 7.77
N TRP A 236 15.21 13.67 6.88
CA TRP A 236 15.48 13.65 5.42
C TRP A 236 14.28 14.11 4.56
N GLY A 237 13.17 14.53 5.16
CA GLY A 237 11.98 14.94 4.43
C GLY A 237 10.67 14.60 5.13
N LEU A 238 9.69 14.11 4.38
CA LEU A 238 8.30 13.97 4.80
C LEU A 238 7.83 12.51 4.75
N SER A 239 7.05 12.12 5.74
CA SER A 239 6.39 10.82 5.88
C SER A 239 4.99 11.01 6.48
N GLY A 240 4.40 9.96 7.04
CA GLY A 240 3.06 9.98 7.61
C GLY A 240 1.98 9.65 6.57
N PRO A 241 0.79 9.20 7.01
CA PRO A 241 -0.22 8.63 6.12
C PRO A 241 -0.57 9.51 4.91
N ALA A 242 -0.73 10.83 5.08
CA ALA A 242 -1.08 11.71 3.96
C ALA A 242 0.04 11.80 2.90
N ILE A 243 1.31 11.80 3.32
CA ILE A 243 2.47 11.77 2.40
C ILE A 243 2.60 10.41 1.73
N LEU A 244 2.38 9.32 2.46
CA LEU A 244 2.39 7.99 1.85
C LEU A 244 1.29 7.91 0.77
N GLN A 245 0.07 8.36 1.05
CA GLN A 245 -1.01 8.38 0.06
C GLN A 245 -0.64 9.18 -1.19
N ILE A 246 -0.26 10.46 -1.04
CA ILE A 246 0.02 11.33 -2.19
C ILE A 246 1.25 10.87 -2.99
N SER A 247 2.20 10.17 -2.38
CA SER A 247 3.39 9.64 -3.07
C SER A 247 3.04 8.69 -4.23
N SER A 248 1.88 8.02 -4.16
CA SER A 248 1.40 7.12 -5.21
C SER A 248 0.92 7.86 -6.46
N PHE A 249 0.58 9.15 -6.33
CA PHE A 249 0.14 10.02 -7.43
C PHE A 249 1.25 10.96 -7.87
N TRP A 250 2.14 11.35 -6.96
CA TRP A 250 3.30 12.20 -7.24
C TRP A 250 4.27 11.59 -8.28
N ARG A 251 4.88 12.46 -9.10
CA ARG A 251 6.01 12.17 -9.99
C ARG A 251 7.18 13.10 -9.70
N ARG A 252 8.40 12.63 -9.99
CA ARG A 252 9.62 13.44 -9.84
C ARG A 252 9.50 14.75 -10.61
N GLY A 253 9.76 15.85 -9.91
CA GLY A 253 9.68 17.21 -10.44
C GLY A 253 8.38 17.93 -10.10
N GLU A 254 7.34 17.21 -9.65
CA GLU A 254 6.08 17.80 -9.21
C GLU A 254 6.16 18.41 -7.82
N THR A 255 5.22 19.32 -7.55
CA THR A 255 5.03 19.98 -6.25
C THR A 255 3.79 19.40 -5.59
N VAL A 256 3.80 19.27 -4.27
CA VAL A 256 2.63 18.98 -3.45
C VAL A 256 2.26 20.22 -2.64
N ASN A 257 0.97 20.44 -2.45
CA ASN A 257 0.44 21.50 -1.60
C ASN A 257 0.08 20.92 -0.23
N LEU A 258 0.53 21.58 0.83
CA LEU A 258 0.16 21.24 2.21
C LEU A 258 -0.78 22.34 2.74
N ASN A 259 -2.02 21.95 3.04
CA ASN A 259 -2.92 22.76 3.85
C ASN A 259 -2.83 22.25 5.29
N LEU A 260 -2.06 22.99 6.09
CA LEU A 260 -1.68 22.66 7.47
C LEU A 260 -2.81 22.87 8.48
N LEU A 261 -3.93 23.43 8.03
CA LEU A 261 -5.12 23.67 8.84
C LEU A 261 -6.40 23.44 7.98
N PRO A 262 -6.68 22.20 7.56
CA PRO A 262 -7.70 21.95 6.54
C PRO A 262 -9.14 22.21 7.02
N HIS A 263 -9.39 22.14 8.33
CA HIS A 263 -10.75 22.23 8.89
C HIS A 263 -11.10 23.61 9.47
N GLN A 264 -10.19 24.57 9.41
CA GLN A 264 -10.40 25.92 9.94
C GLN A 264 -9.78 26.95 8.99
N HIS A 265 -10.23 28.20 9.07
CA HIS A 265 -9.68 29.27 8.25
C HIS A 265 -8.83 30.21 9.11
N ILE A 266 -7.52 30.28 8.87
CA ILE A 266 -6.61 31.00 9.78
C ILE A 266 -6.95 32.49 9.89
N VAL A 267 -7.35 33.14 8.79
CA VAL A 267 -7.71 34.56 8.82
C VAL A 267 -8.95 34.80 9.68
N ALA A 268 -9.90 33.85 9.70
CA ALA A 268 -11.09 33.98 10.55
C ALA A 268 -10.71 33.88 12.04
N LEU A 269 -9.81 32.96 12.39
CA LEU A 269 -9.27 32.83 13.75
C LEU A 269 -8.51 34.10 14.19
N LEU A 270 -7.75 34.68 13.27
CA LEU A 270 -7.03 35.94 13.53
C LEU A 270 -7.99 37.11 13.73
N ASP A 271 -9.06 37.20 12.94
CA ASP A 271 -10.07 38.25 13.09
C ASP A 271 -10.90 38.10 14.37
N GLU A 272 -11.17 36.87 14.80
CA GLU A 272 -11.79 36.59 16.10
C GLU A 272 -10.86 36.98 17.26
N GLU A 273 -9.59 36.56 17.24
CA GLU A 273 -8.62 36.91 18.27
C GLU A 273 -8.40 38.43 18.31
N ARG A 274 -8.44 39.12 17.16
CA ARG A 274 -8.34 40.59 17.10
C ARG A 274 -9.45 41.29 17.86
N LYS A 275 -10.68 40.76 17.81
CA LYS A 275 -11.85 41.29 18.55
C LYS A 275 -11.77 40.99 20.04
N ASN A 276 -11.31 39.80 20.41
CA ASN A 276 -11.30 39.33 21.80
C ASN A 276 -10.08 39.83 22.59
N ASN A 277 -8.87 39.67 22.03
CA ASN A 277 -7.62 40.08 22.66
C ASN A 277 -6.53 40.34 21.60
N GLY A 278 -6.65 41.44 20.88
CA GLY A 278 -5.71 41.80 19.81
C GLY A 278 -4.25 42.00 20.24
N LYS A 279 -3.94 42.04 21.54
CA LYS A 279 -2.57 42.12 22.06
C LYS A 279 -1.85 40.77 22.09
N THR A 280 -2.56 39.65 21.92
CA THR A 280 -1.98 38.31 21.81
C THR A 280 -0.97 38.27 20.66
N LEU A 281 0.21 37.70 20.90
CA LEU A 281 1.22 37.48 19.85
C LEU A 281 0.76 36.40 18.88
N LEU A 282 1.13 36.52 17.59
CA LEU A 282 0.83 35.50 16.58
C LEU A 282 1.33 34.11 17.01
N SER A 283 2.54 34.00 17.57
CA SER A 283 3.07 32.75 18.12
C SER A 283 2.17 32.12 19.19
N THR A 284 1.56 32.95 20.05
CA THR A 284 0.69 32.47 21.14
C THR A 284 -0.60 31.90 20.58
N LEU A 285 -1.16 32.50 19.52
CA LEU A 285 -2.32 31.95 18.82
C LEU A 285 -1.97 30.63 18.11
N LEU A 286 -0.87 30.61 17.34
CA LEU A 286 -0.44 29.43 16.60
C LEU A 286 -0.08 28.25 17.52
N ASN A 287 0.45 28.50 18.72
CA ASN A 287 0.70 27.48 19.74
C ASN A 287 -0.56 26.81 20.31
N ARG A 288 -1.75 27.36 20.04
CA ARG A 288 -3.04 26.70 20.36
C ARG A 288 -3.40 25.65 19.32
N ILE A 289 -2.81 25.73 18.12
CA ILE A 289 -3.11 24.88 16.96
C ILE A 289 -1.97 23.87 16.75
N TYR A 290 -0.73 24.36 16.83
CA TYR A 290 0.47 23.59 16.55
C TYR A 290 1.36 23.44 17.78
N THR A 291 2.26 22.46 17.73
CA THR A 291 3.32 22.36 18.73
C THR A 291 4.22 23.60 18.70
N LYS A 292 4.79 23.98 19.86
CA LYS A 292 5.75 25.09 19.96
C LYS A 292 6.89 24.99 18.94
N LYS A 293 7.45 23.79 18.77
CA LYS A 293 8.53 23.53 17.82
C LYS A 293 8.15 23.89 16.38
N PHE A 294 6.93 23.54 15.96
CA PHE A 294 6.43 23.86 14.62
C PHE A 294 6.16 25.35 14.48
N THR A 295 5.49 25.95 15.47
CA THR A 295 5.26 27.40 15.51
C THR A 295 6.56 28.18 15.39
N ASP A 296 7.58 27.85 16.19
CA ASP A 296 8.87 28.54 16.16
C ASP A 296 9.53 28.42 14.77
N ALA A 297 9.45 27.25 14.12
CA ALA A 297 9.97 27.04 12.77
C ALA A 297 9.22 27.85 11.70
N LEU A 298 7.91 28.09 11.86
CA LEU A 298 7.15 28.98 10.97
C LEU A 298 7.65 30.44 11.05
N GLY A 299 8.45 30.80 12.07
CA GLY A 299 9.10 32.10 12.18
C GLY A 299 10.08 32.42 11.06
N LYS A 300 10.52 31.42 10.29
CA LYS A 300 11.23 31.63 9.02
C LYS A 300 10.39 32.42 8.00
N PHE A 301 9.07 32.28 8.06
CA PHE A 301 8.12 32.83 7.08
C PHE A 301 7.18 33.88 7.68
N LEU A 302 6.86 33.76 8.97
CA LEU A 302 5.78 34.51 9.61
C LEU A 302 6.28 35.46 10.72
N PRO A 303 5.63 36.61 10.93
CA PRO A 303 6.03 37.59 11.96
C PRO A 303 5.51 37.18 13.35
N LEU A 304 6.03 36.09 13.91
CA LEU A 304 5.54 35.45 15.15
C LEU A 304 5.47 36.36 16.39
N ASN A 305 6.34 37.37 16.46
CA ASN A 305 6.44 38.29 17.60
C ASN A 305 5.55 39.52 17.47
N LYS A 306 4.73 39.62 16.41
CA LYS A 306 3.77 40.71 16.28
C LYS A 306 2.46 40.38 17.01
N PRO A 307 1.85 41.35 17.70
CA PRO A 307 0.47 41.24 18.16
C PRO A 307 -0.50 41.08 16.98
N VAL A 308 -1.55 40.27 17.15
CA VAL A 308 -2.55 40.00 16.09
C VAL A 308 -3.24 41.28 15.59
N ALA A 309 -3.48 42.27 16.48
CA ALA A 309 -4.02 43.58 16.09
C ALA A 309 -3.08 44.41 15.22
N ALA A 310 -1.78 44.13 15.22
CA ALA A 310 -0.78 44.86 14.44
C ALA A 310 -0.43 44.20 13.09
N LEU A 311 -1.06 43.05 12.77
CA LEU A 311 -0.87 42.38 11.49
C LEU A 311 -1.51 43.18 10.35
N THR A 312 -0.70 43.49 9.34
CA THR A 312 -1.13 44.17 8.11
C THR A 312 -1.88 43.21 7.17
N LYS A 313 -2.58 43.75 6.17
CA LYS A 313 -3.27 42.92 5.16
C LYS A 313 -2.30 42.01 4.41
N THR A 314 -1.14 42.52 4.00
CA THR A 314 -0.08 41.72 3.36
C THR A 314 0.41 40.58 4.24
N GLU A 315 0.51 40.79 5.55
CA GLU A 315 0.91 39.73 6.49
C GLU A 315 -0.20 38.69 6.69
N LEU A 316 -1.47 39.09 6.70
CA LEU A 316 -2.59 38.15 6.73
C LEU A 316 -2.59 37.25 5.48
N ASP A 317 -2.39 37.85 4.31
CA ASP A 317 -2.31 37.10 3.05
C ASP A 317 -1.10 36.14 3.06
N LEU A 318 0.05 36.57 3.58
CA LEU A 318 1.23 35.70 3.74
C LEU A 318 0.96 34.53 4.71
N ILE A 319 0.27 34.79 5.82
CA ILE A 319 -0.10 33.76 6.80
C ILE A 319 -1.06 32.75 6.16
N GLU A 320 -2.07 33.23 5.43
CA GLU A 320 -3.02 32.40 4.70
C GLU A 320 -2.30 31.50 3.68
N GLN A 321 -1.42 32.08 2.84
CA GLN A 321 -0.64 31.32 1.87
C GLN A 321 0.30 30.31 2.54
N THR A 322 0.93 30.67 3.65
CA THR A 322 1.86 29.78 4.37
C THR A 322 1.13 28.63 5.07
N ILE A 323 -0.10 28.84 5.55
CA ILE A 323 -0.82 27.81 6.31
C ILE A 323 -1.70 26.94 5.41
N HIS A 324 -2.39 27.53 4.43
CA HIS A 324 -3.33 26.79 3.58
C HIS A 324 -2.75 26.37 2.22
N HIS A 325 -1.66 26.99 1.78
CA HIS A 325 -1.08 26.78 0.45
C HIS A 325 0.44 26.54 0.50
N PHE A 326 0.91 25.79 1.50
CA PHE A 326 2.34 25.57 1.68
C PHE A 326 2.88 24.62 0.62
N LYS A 327 3.55 25.19 -0.39
CA LYS A 327 4.10 24.42 -1.52
C LYS A 327 5.40 23.74 -1.15
N VAL A 328 5.47 22.43 -1.39
CA VAL A 328 6.67 21.62 -1.20
C VAL A 328 7.02 20.93 -2.51
N LYS A 329 8.28 21.02 -2.92
CA LYS A 329 8.81 20.30 -4.07
C LYS A 329 9.76 19.19 -3.61
N PRO A 330 9.29 17.94 -3.46
CA PRO A 330 10.15 16.84 -3.11
C PRO A 330 11.26 16.62 -4.13
N ALA A 331 12.45 16.26 -3.64
CA ALA A 331 13.59 15.92 -4.48
C ALA A 331 13.47 14.50 -5.05
N GLY A 332 12.81 13.61 -4.32
CA GLY A 332 12.70 12.19 -4.62
C GLY A 332 11.83 11.46 -3.61
N ASP A 333 11.88 10.14 -3.68
CA ASP A 333 11.27 9.22 -2.73
C ASP A 333 12.34 8.32 -2.09
N LYS A 334 11.97 7.59 -1.02
CA LYS A 334 12.89 6.69 -0.30
C LYS A 334 13.11 5.33 -0.97
N GLY A 335 12.55 5.09 -2.16
CA GLY A 335 12.73 3.86 -2.92
C GLY A 335 12.04 2.63 -2.34
N TYR A 336 12.22 1.49 -3.01
CA TYR A 336 11.59 0.22 -2.65
C TYR A 336 11.99 -0.33 -1.27
N ASP A 337 13.11 0.11 -0.70
CA ASP A 337 13.48 -0.27 0.67
C ASP A 337 12.54 0.31 1.74
N LYS A 338 11.77 1.34 1.39
CA LYS A 338 10.86 2.07 2.29
C LYS A 338 9.44 2.21 1.77
N ALA A 339 9.18 1.89 0.52
CA ALA A 339 7.82 1.81 -0.02
C ALA A 339 7.05 0.67 0.62
N GLU A 340 5.74 0.85 0.83
CA GLU A 340 4.87 -0.25 1.23
C GLU A 340 4.44 -1.09 0.01
N VAL A 341 4.23 -0.44 -1.14
CA VAL A 341 3.71 -1.08 -2.37
C VAL A 341 4.42 -0.61 -3.64
N MET A 342 4.25 -1.38 -4.70
CA MET A 342 4.64 -1.03 -6.07
C MET A 342 3.43 -0.46 -6.82
N ARG A 343 3.58 0.70 -7.45
CA ARG A 343 2.70 1.13 -8.54
C ARG A 343 3.17 0.54 -9.85
N GLY A 344 2.25 0.24 -10.77
CA GLY A 344 2.57 -0.43 -12.04
C GLY A 344 2.61 -1.94 -11.86
N GLY A 345 3.10 -2.65 -12.86
CA GLY A 345 3.12 -4.12 -12.85
C GLY A 345 2.68 -4.69 -14.19
N ILE A 346 2.27 -5.95 -14.20
CA ILE A 346 1.77 -6.60 -15.40
C ILE A 346 0.50 -5.87 -15.85
N ASP A 347 0.46 -5.45 -17.11
CA ASP A 347 -0.66 -4.72 -17.69
C ASP A 347 -1.93 -5.55 -17.55
N THR A 348 -2.91 -5.00 -16.85
CA THR A 348 -4.20 -5.66 -16.59
C THR A 348 -5.00 -5.93 -17.87
N ASN A 349 -4.67 -5.28 -18.99
CA ASN A 349 -5.24 -5.61 -20.30
C ASN A 349 -4.75 -6.96 -20.86
N GLU A 350 -3.64 -7.50 -20.36
CA GLU A 350 -3.15 -8.85 -20.70
C GLU A 350 -3.91 -9.95 -19.91
N ILE A 351 -4.71 -9.55 -18.93
CA ILE A 351 -5.33 -10.44 -17.94
C ILE A 351 -6.86 -10.36 -18.05
N SER A 352 -7.54 -11.50 -17.89
CA SER A 352 -8.99 -11.56 -17.77
C SER A 352 -9.42 -10.94 -16.44
N SER A 353 -10.23 -9.88 -16.45
CA SER A 353 -10.75 -9.29 -15.21
C SER A 353 -11.68 -10.23 -14.43
N LYS A 354 -12.30 -11.20 -15.13
CA LYS A 354 -13.25 -12.14 -14.54
C LYS A 354 -12.56 -13.29 -13.82
N THR A 355 -11.47 -13.80 -14.39
CA THR A 355 -10.83 -15.07 -13.96
C THR A 355 -9.39 -14.89 -13.49
N LEU A 356 -8.78 -13.74 -13.77
CA LEU A 356 -7.36 -13.45 -13.56
C LEU A 356 -6.39 -14.36 -14.34
N GLU A 357 -6.91 -15.06 -15.34
CA GLU A 357 -6.14 -15.82 -16.31
C GLU A 357 -5.46 -14.90 -17.32
N CYS A 358 -4.22 -15.24 -17.69
CA CYS A 358 -3.47 -14.62 -18.77
C CYS A 358 -4.16 -14.89 -20.11
N LYS A 359 -4.46 -13.85 -20.87
CA LYS A 359 -5.15 -13.98 -22.17
C LYS A 359 -4.31 -14.68 -23.23
N LYS A 360 -2.97 -14.63 -23.11
CA LYS A 360 -2.02 -15.19 -24.09
C LYS A 360 -1.54 -16.59 -23.75
N ILE A 361 -1.56 -16.96 -22.47
CA ILE A 361 -1.05 -18.24 -21.97
C ILE A 361 -2.19 -18.87 -21.18
N PRO A 362 -2.94 -19.80 -21.77
CA PRO A 362 -4.01 -20.51 -21.07
C PRO A 362 -3.49 -21.18 -19.79
N ASN A 363 -4.35 -21.29 -18.78
CA ASN A 363 -4.07 -21.91 -17.49
C ASN A 363 -2.97 -21.22 -16.63
N LEU A 364 -2.47 -20.06 -17.08
CA LEU A 364 -1.57 -19.21 -16.30
C LEU A 364 -2.36 -18.07 -15.65
N PHE A 365 -2.23 -17.90 -14.34
CA PHE A 365 -2.92 -16.87 -13.57
C PHE A 365 -1.93 -15.94 -12.89
N PHE A 366 -2.33 -14.68 -12.72
CA PHE A 366 -1.59 -13.67 -11.97
C PHE A 366 -2.49 -13.02 -10.93
N GLY A 367 -1.97 -12.72 -9.74
CA GLY A 367 -2.76 -12.12 -8.67
C GLY A 367 -1.94 -11.33 -7.65
N GLY A 368 -2.63 -10.48 -6.89
CA GLY A 368 -2.01 -9.57 -5.94
C GLY A 368 -1.18 -8.46 -6.60
N GLU A 369 -0.12 -8.04 -5.91
CA GLU A 369 0.68 -6.84 -6.20
C GLU A 369 1.57 -6.96 -7.47
N CYS A 370 1.62 -8.11 -8.13
CA CYS A 370 2.39 -8.25 -9.38
C CYS A 370 1.66 -7.63 -10.59
N LEU A 371 0.35 -7.44 -10.48
CA LEU A 371 -0.49 -6.79 -11.47
C LEU A 371 -0.43 -5.27 -11.31
N ASP A 372 -0.71 -4.52 -12.39
CA ASP A 372 -0.93 -3.07 -12.35
C ASP A 372 -2.24 -2.72 -11.63
N VAL A 373 -2.27 -2.97 -10.32
CA VAL A 373 -3.36 -2.68 -9.40
C VAL A 373 -2.75 -2.29 -8.06
N THR A 374 -2.84 -1.01 -7.70
CA THR A 374 -2.23 -0.47 -6.49
C THR A 374 -3.27 0.24 -5.66
N GLY A 375 -3.60 -0.32 -4.51
CA GLY A 375 -4.55 0.28 -3.58
C GLY A 375 -3.93 1.44 -2.80
N TRP A 376 -4.80 2.31 -2.30
CA TRP A 376 -4.45 3.32 -1.31
C TRP A 376 -3.87 2.68 -0.02
N LEU A 377 -3.24 3.48 0.82
CA LEU A 377 -2.94 3.12 2.20
C LEU A 377 -4.26 2.85 2.94
N GLY A 378 -4.29 1.83 3.78
CA GLY A 378 -5.43 1.58 4.66
C GLY A 378 -6.13 0.22 4.52
N GLY A 379 -5.45 -0.81 4.00
CA GLY A 379 -5.97 -2.18 3.90
C GLY A 379 -6.46 -2.58 2.51
N TYR A 380 -6.58 -1.63 1.58
CA TYR A 380 -7.01 -1.85 0.20
C TYR A 380 -6.15 -2.86 -0.56
N ASN A 381 -4.82 -2.79 -0.41
CA ASN A 381 -3.91 -3.72 -1.08
C ASN A 381 -4.07 -5.17 -0.62
N PHE A 382 -4.42 -5.39 0.66
CA PHE A 382 -4.77 -6.72 1.14
C PHE A 382 -6.13 -7.16 0.63
N GLN A 383 -7.15 -6.29 0.64
CA GLN A 383 -8.45 -6.60 0.05
C GLN A 383 -8.32 -7.04 -1.42
N TRP A 384 -7.48 -6.36 -2.21
CA TRP A 384 -7.16 -6.80 -3.57
C TRP A 384 -6.48 -8.17 -3.60
N ALA A 385 -5.49 -8.42 -2.75
CA ALA A 385 -4.83 -9.72 -2.68
C ALA A 385 -5.81 -10.85 -2.30
N TRP A 386 -6.75 -10.61 -1.39
CA TRP A 386 -7.77 -11.60 -1.03
C TRP A 386 -8.74 -11.86 -2.17
N ALA A 387 -9.31 -10.80 -2.76
CA ALA A 387 -10.28 -10.93 -3.83
C ALA A 387 -9.65 -11.58 -5.08
N SER A 388 -8.44 -11.19 -5.45
CA SER A 388 -7.72 -11.83 -6.55
C SER A 388 -7.38 -13.30 -6.24
N GLY A 389 -6.95 -13.59 -5.02
CA GLY A 389 -6.67 -14.95 -4.59
C GLY A 389 -7.89 -15.87 -4.67
N PHE A 390 -9.06 -15.38 -4.22
CA PHE A 390 -10.33 -16.07 -4.33
C PHE A 390 -10.73 -16.33 -5.79
N VAL A 391 -10.71 -15.29 -6.63
CA VAL A 391 -11.10 -15.41 -8.05
C VAL A 391 -10.25 -16.44 -8.79
N ILE A 392 -8.93 -16.45 -8.54
CA ILE A 392 -8.03 -17.45 -9.14
C ILE A 392 -8.45 -18.86 -8.72
N ALA A 393 -8.74 -19.08 -7.43
CA ALA A 393 -9.13 -20.40 -6.94
C ALA A 393 -10.41 -20.94 -7.60
N GLN A 394 -11.40 -20.08 -7.87
CA GLN A 394 -12.62 -20.49 -8.58
C GLN A 394 -12.37 -20.96 -10.03
N ASN A 395 -11.17 -20.71 -10.56
CA ASN A 395 -10.77 -21.08 -11.90
C ASN A 395 -9.63 -22.14 -11.92
N ILE A 396 -9.26 -22.69 -10.75
CA ILE A 396 -8.42 -23.89 -10.60
C ILE A 396 -9.30 -25.14 -10.65
#